data_AF-A0A7J3WBN5-F1
#
_entry.id   AF-A0A7J3WBN5-F1
#
_cell.length_a   1.000
_cell.length_b   1.000
_cell.length_c   1.000
_cell.angle_alpha   90.00
_cell.angle_beta   90.00
_cell.angle_gamma   90.00
#
_symmetry.space_group_name_H-M   'P 1'
#
loop_
_entity.id
_entity.type
_entity.pdbx_description
1 polymer ?
#
loop_
_entity_poly.entity_id
_entity_poly.type
_entity_poly.pdbx_seq_one_letter_code
_entity_poly.pdbx_strand_id
1 'polypeptide(L)' 'MDALELDQIDYRILAILQEDGRIPLSKLARKARVSVPTARQRLNRLVKEGVIQRFTILLDPKRV' A
#
# COMPACT_ATOMS: atom_id res chain seq x y z
N MET A 1 -15.85 2.29 17.53
CA MET A 1 -14.85 1.77 16.58
C MET A 1 -14.28 3.00 15.91
N ASP A 2 -13.13 3.47 16.36
CA ASP A 2 -12.53 4.66 15.77
C ASP A 2 -12.02 4.30 14.38
N ALA A 3 -12.58 4.94 13.37
CA ALA A 3 -12.08 4.81 12.01
C ALA A 3 -10.66 5.37 11.99
N LEU A 4 -9.70 4.58 11.50
CA LEU A 4 -8.34 5.05 11.29
C LEU A 4 -8.39 6.26 10.34
N GLU A 5 -8.01 7.43 10.83
CA GLU A 5 -7.95 8.61 9.98
C GLU A 5 -6.74 8.49 9.03
N LEU A 6 -7.04 8.32 7.74
CA LEU A 6 -6.06 8.24 6.67
C LEU A 6 -5.76 9.64 6.14
N ASP A 7 -4.48 9.94 5.98
CA ASP A 7 -4.06 11.20 5.38
C ASP A 7 -3.74 11.05 3.88
N GLN A 8 -3.40 12.16 3.24
CA GLN A 8 -3.10 12.20 1.80
C GLN A 8 -1.91 11.32 1.39
N ILE A 9 -0.95 11.06 2.29
CA ILE A 9 0.19 10.19 2.00
C ILE A 9 -0.28 8.74 1.98
N ASP A 10 -1.13 8.37 2.94
CA ASP A 10 -1.70 7.02 3.01
C ASP A 10 -2.52 6.72 1.74
N TYR A 11 -3.38 7.66 1.30
CA TYR A 11 -4.13 7.51 0.05
C TYR A 11 -3.23 7.37 -1.19
N ARG A 12 -2.13 8.14 -1.26
CA ARG A 12 -1.16 7.99 -2.36
C ARG A 12 -0.49 6.61 -2.35
N ILE A 13 -0.08 6.13 -1.18
CA ILE A 13 0.53 4.80 -1.03
C ILE A 13 -0.46 3.72 -1.50
N LEU A 14 -1.73 3.80 -1.08
CA LEU A 14 -2.77 2.86 -1.48
C LEU A 14 -2.99 2.87 -2.99
N ALA A 15 -3.12 4.05 -3.61
CA ALA A 15 -3.28 4.17 -5.05
C ALA A 15 -2.11 3.54 -5.83
N ILE A 16 -0.87 3.81 -5.41
CA ILE A 16 0.33 3.24 -6.05
C ILE A 16 0.37 1.70 -5.92
N LEU A 17 -0.03 1.16 -4.76
CA LEU A 17 -0.05 -0.28 -4.51
C LEU A 17 -1.21 -0.99 -5.22
N GLN A 18 -2.32 -0.31 -5.47
CA GLN A 18 -3.41 -0.83 -6.29
C GLN A 18 -2.99 -0.96 -7.76
N GLU A 19 -2.16 -0.04 -8.26
CA GLU A 19 -1.55 -0.15 -9.60
C GLU A 19 -0.48 -1.25 -9.68
N ASP A 20 0.41 -1.30 -8.68
CA ASP A 20 1.53 -2.25 -8.62
C ASP A 20 1.78 -2.67 -7.17
N GLY A 21 1.12 -3.75 -6.75
CA GLY A 21 1.25 -4.29 -5.39
C GLY A 21 2.63 -4.91 -5.09
N ARG A 22 3.51 -5.04 -6.10
CA ARG A 22 4.86 -5.58 -5.97
C ARG A 22 5.94 -4.51 -6.10
N ILE A 23 5.55 -3.23 -6.13
CA ILE A 23 6.47 -2.11 -6.31
C ILE A 23 7.56 -2.11 -5.20
N PRO A 24 8.84 -1.90 -5.55
CA PRO A 24 9.89 -1.76 -4.55
C PRO A 24 9.63 -0.60 -3.60
N LEU A 25 9.88 -0.78 -2.31
CA LEU A 25 9.63 0.22 -1.28
C LEU A 25 10.31 1.57 -1.55
N SER A 26 11.51 1.56 -2.13
CA SER A 26 12.23 2.77 -2.53
C SER A 26 11.51 3.54 -3.65
N LYS A 27 10.92 2.82 -4.61
CA LYS A 27 10.12 3.39 -5.70
C LYS A 27 8.76 3.88 -5.20
N LEU A 28 8.14 3.14 -4.28
CA LEU A 28 6.92 3.57 -3.56
C LEU A 28 7.15 4.91 -2.85
N ALA A 29 8.21 5.00 -2.05
CA ALA A 29 8.57 6.22 -1.33
C ALA A 29 8.78 7.41 -2.26
N ARG A 30 9.52 7.21 -3.36
CA ARG A 30 9.74 8.23 -4.39
C ARG A 30 8.42 8.68 -5.03
N LYS A 31 7.55 7.75 -5.43
CA LYS A 31 6.25 8.07 -6.05
C LYS A 31 5.31 8.79 -5.04
N ALA A 32 5.30 8.37 -3.78
CA ALA A 32 4.50 8.98 -2.72
C ALA A 32 5.07 10.31 -2.21
N ARG A 33 6.27 10.71 -2.66
CA ARG A 33 7.01 11.92 -2.26
C ARG A 33 7.34 11.96 -0.76
N VAL A 34 7.82 10.83 -0.23
CA VAL A 34 8.25 10.68 1.17
C VAL A 34 9.56 9.93 1.26
N SER A 35 10.19 9.95 2.44
CA SER A 35 11.38 9.14 2.71
C SER A 35 11.05 7.63 2.71
N VAL A 36 12.05 6.78 2.44
CA VAL A 36 11.89 5.32 2.51
C VAL A 36 11.45 4.84 3.90
N PRO A 37 12.03 5.34 5.02
CA PRO A 37 11.54 5.02 6.36
C PRO A 37 10.07 5.41 6.58
N THR A 38 9.65 6.60 6.11
CA THR A 38 8.25 7.04 6.22
C THR A 38 7.32 6.11 5.44
N ALA A 39 7.64 5.78 4.20
CA ALA A 39 6.84 4.84 3.40
C ALA A 39 6.73 3.47 4.08
N ARG A 40 7.83 2.96 4.67
CA ARG A 40 7.84 1.70 5.43
C ARG A 40 6.89 1.76 6.62
N GLN A 41 6.98 2.81 7.42
CA GLN A 41 6.14 2.99 8.60
C GLN A 41 4.66 3.05 8.23
N ARG A 42 4.31 3.85 7.21
CA ARG A 42 2.92 3.97 6.73
C ARG A 42 2.40 2.64 6.19
N LEU A 43 3.17 1.95 5.35
CA LEU A 43 2.80 0.64 4.84
C LEU A 43 2.55 -0.37 5.96
N ASN A 44 3.46 -0.45 6.94
CA ASN A 44 3.31 -1.35 8.07
C ASN A 44 2.08 -1.02 8.92
N ARG A 45 1.79 0.28 9.13
CA ARG A 45 0.57 0.71 9.82
C ARG A 45 -0.68 0.29 9.05
N LEU A 46 -0.75 0.58 7.74
CA LEU A 46 -1.90 0.22 6.90
C LEU A 46 -2.17 -1.29 6.89
N VAL A 47 -1.13 -2.12 6.90
CA VAL A 47 -1.28 -3.58 7.03
C VAL A 47 -1.72 -3.99 8.43
N LYS A 48 -1.05 -3.46 9.48
CA LYS A 48 -1.34 -3.81 10.88
C LYS A 48 -2.77 -3.45 11.29
N GLU A 49 -3.27 -2.31 10.83
CA GLU A 49 -4.62 -1.81 11.11
C GLU A 49 -5.68 -2.43 10.18
N GLY A 50 -5.29 -3.34 9.28
CA GLY A 50 -6.23 -4.07 8.40
C GLY A 50 -6.78 -3.28 7.22
N VAL A 51 -6.29 -2.05 6.98
CA VAL A 51 -6.62 -1.26 5.78
C VAL A 51 -6.14 -2.00 4.52
N ILE A 52 -4.92 -2.53 4.57
CA ILE A 52 -4.42 -3.49 3.58
C ILE A 52 -4.60 -4.89 4.17
N GLN A 53 -5.65 -5.57 3.75
CA GLN A 53 -5.97 -6.90 4.26
C GLN A 53 -5.03 -7.99 3.75
N ARG A 54 -4.61 -7.91 2.47
CA ARG A 54 -3.73 -8.90 1.85
C ARG A 54 -3.10 -8.36 0.57
N PHE A 55 -1.95 -8.93 0.21
CA PHE A 55 -1.42 -8.90 -1.15
C PHE A 55 -1.78 -10.21 -1.84
N THR A 56 -2.26 -10.15 -3.08
CA THR A 56 -2.79 -11.32 -3.76
C THR A 56 -2.41 -11.36 -5.23
N ILE A 57 -2.67 -12.51 -5.87
CA ILE A 57 -2.47 -12.74 -7.29
C ILE A 57 -3.86 -12.86 -7.91
N LEU A 58 -4.11 -12.11 -8.98
CA LEU A 58 -5.33 -12.26 -9.78
C LEU A 58 -5.06 -13.31 -10.87
N LEU A 59 -5.72 -14.46 -10.76
CA LEU A 59 -5.64 -15.53 -11.76
C LEU A 59 -6.71 -15.33 -12.83
N ASP A 60 -6.39 -15.70 -14.07
CA ASP A 60 -7.38 -15.80 -15.14
C ASP A 60 -8.18 -17.11 -14.95
N PRO A 61 -9.47 -17.05 -14.59
CA PRO A 61 -10.27 -18.25 -14.32
C PRO A 61 -10.45 -19.16 -15.53
N LYS A 62 -10.13 -18.71 -16.75
CA LYS A 62 -10.20 -19.54 -17.97
C LYS A 62 -8.94 -20.36 -18.22
N ARG A 63 -7.86 -20.09 -17.48
CA ARG A 63 -6.53 -20.70 -17.69
C ARG A 63 -6.08 -21.59 -16.55
N VAL A 64 -6.84 -21.64 -15.45
CA VAL A 64 -6.59 -22.48 -14.28
C VAL A 64 -7.83 -23.30 -13.93
#